data_AF-A0A7W0JA16-F1
#
_entry.id   AF-A0A7W0JA16-F1
#
_cell.length_a   1.000
_cell.length_b   1.000
_cell.length_c   1.000
_cell.angle_alpha   90.00
_cell.angle_beta   90.00
_cell.angle_gamma   90.00
#
_symmetry.space_group_name_H-M   'P 1'
#
loop_
_entity.id
_entity.type
_entity.pdbx_description
1 polymer ?
#
loop_
_entity_poly.entity_id
_entity_poly.type
_entity_poly.pdbx_seq_one_letter_code
_entity_poly.pdbx_strand_id
1 'polypeptide(L)'
;MAEEVAARRGYDDVRLLTRPDSSSAIQFWTNRGYGRLKHDGPDIELGKALPLQLQVRGADNTRALGRQLASVALPGDLVILSGELGAGKTTFTQGLGTGLEIRGEITSPTFVISRIHPSLVGGPSLVHVDAYRLSDHTELDGLDLDALVEEAVTVVEWGEGLAEALADHRLEVHLGRGRGADADDGRTVTITPVGGRWYGRGLRSALLGTRRQGARRERH
;
A
#
# COMPACT_ATOMS: atom_id res chain seq x y z
N MET A 1 -20.32 8.61 5.48
CA MET A 1 -20.32 8.34 4.02
C MET A 1 -20.39 6.84 3.72
N ALA A 2 -20.70 6.42 2.48
CA ALA A 2 -20.80 5.00 2.10
C ALA A 2 -19.51 4.19 2.38
N GLU A 3 -18.35 4.82 2.17
CA GLU A 3 -17.01 4.28 2.46
C GLU A 3 -16.81 3.94 3.93
N GLU A 4 -17.15 4.84 4.86
CA GLU A 4 -17.05 4.60 6.30
C GLU A 4 -17.98 3.46 6.75
N VAL A 5 -19.19 3.42 6.20
CA VAL A 5 -20.15 2.34 6.51
C VAL A 5 -19.63 1.01 5.98
N ALA A 6 -19.05 0.98 4.79
CA ALA A 6 -18.46 -0.22 4.21
C ALA A 6 -17.24 -0.70 5.05
N ALA A 7 -16.35 0.22 5.43
CA ALA A 7 -15.17 -0.08 6.25
C ALA A 7 -15.56 -0.65 7.62
N ARG A 8 -16.58 -0.08 8.28
CA ARG A 8 -17.11 -0.60 9.56
C ARG A 8 -17.76 -1.97 9.44
N ARG A 9 -18.28 -2.30 8.26
CA ARG A 9 -18.89 -3.61 7.97
C ARG A 9 -17.87 -4.66 7.52
N GLY A 10 -16.60 -4.30 7.35
CA GLY A 10 -15.53 -5.22 7.00
C GLY A 10 -15.30 -5.39 5.49
N TYR A 11 -15.95 -4.62 4.63
CA TYR A 11 -15.74 -4.69 3.19
C TYR A 11 -14.32 -4.23 2.80
N ASP A 12 -13.73 -4.90 1.82
CA ASP A 12 -12.41 -4.55 1.27
C ASP A 12 -12.46 -3.29 0.40
N ASP A 13 -13.54 -3.13 -0.37
CA ASP A 13 -13.72 -2.05 -1.34
C ASP A 13 -15.19 -1.63 -1.50
N VAL A 14 -15.38 -0.41 -2.01
CA VAL A 14 -16.68 0.09 -2.50
C VAL A 14 -16.62 0.14 -4.01
N ARG A 15 -17.71 -0.29 -4.65
CA ARG A 15 -17.86 -0.27 -6.11
C ARG A 15 -19.13 0.44 -6.52
N LEU A 16 -19.03 1.16 -7.63
CA LEU A 16 -20.12 1.88 -8.23
C LEU A 16 -20.13 1.69 -9.75
N LEU A 17 -21.33 1.53 -10.30
CA LEU A 17 -21.54 1.43 -11.74
C LEU A 17 -21.98 2.80 -12.26
N THR A 18 -21.41 3.23 -13.38
CA THR A 18 -21.76 4.46 -14.10
C THR A 18 -21.83 4.18 -15.59
N ARG A 19 -22.66 4.92 -16.33
CA ARG A 19 -22.77 4.75 -17.78
C ARG A 19 -21.50 5.25 -18.49
N PRO A 20 -21.11 4.67 -19.64
CA PRO A 20 -19.89 5.06 -20.36
C PRO A 20 -19.90 6.48 -20.93
N ASP A 21 -21.09 6.98 -21.29
CA ASP A 21 -21.32 8.31 -21.84
C ASP A 21 -21.25 9.43 -20.79
N SER A 22 -21.20 9.07 -19.51
CA SER A 22 -21.27 10.00 -18.38
C SER A 22 -19.88 10.47 -17.95
N SER A 23 -19.15 11.16 -18.84
CA SER A 23 -17.79 11.68 -18.58
C SER A 23 -17.68 12.53 -17.31
N SER A 24 -18.70 13.35 -17.02
CA SER A 24 -18.76 14.17 -15.81
C SER A 24 -18.87 13.33 -14.52
N ALA A 25 -19.69 12.27 -14.54
CA ALA A 25 -19.81 11.35 -13.42
C ALA A 25 -18.52 10.56 -13.20
N ILE A 26 -17.89 10.08 -14.28
CA ILE A 26 -16.61 9.38 -14.20
C ILE A 26 -15.54 10.30 -13.60
N GLN A 27 -15.40 11.54 -14.11
CA GLN A 27 -14.43 12.49 -13.56
C GLN A 27 -14.72 12.85 -12.11
N PHE A 28 -16.00 13.01 -11.75
CA PHE A 28 -16.44 13.31 -10.39
C PHE A 28 -15.98 12.24 -9.38
N TRP A 29 -16.09 10.96 -9.76
CA TRP A 29 -15.67 9.84 -8.92
C TRP A 29 -14.15 9.62 -8.96
N THR A 30 -13.51 9.80 -10.12
CA THR A 30 -12.04 9.78 -10.23
C THR A 30 -11.39 10.80 -9.30
N ASN A 31 -11.91 12.03 -9.25
CA ASN A 31 -11.44 13.09 -8.34
C ASN A 31 -11.63 12.75 -6.85
N ARG A 32 -12.42 11.71 -6.52
CA ARG A 32 -12.64 11.19 -5.16
C ARG A 32 -11.83 9.92 -4.87
N GLY A 33 -10.91 9.56 -5.76
CA GLY A 33 -10.03 8.40 -5.63
C GLY A 33 -10.64 7.07 -6.08
N TYR A 34 -11.73 7.10 -6.86
CA TYR A 34 -12.25 5.90 -7.52
C TYR A 34 -11.52 5.66 -8.84
N GLY A 35 -10.97 4.47 -9.03
CA GLY A 35 -10.35 4.07 -10.30
C GLY A 35 -11.27 3.16 -11.11
N ARG A 36 -11.07 3.15 -12.42
CA ARG A 36 -11.82 2.27 -13.33
C ARG A 36 -11.43 0.80 -13.09
N LEU A 37 -12.43 -0.06 -13.03
CA LEU A 37 -12.26 -1.51 -12.99
C LEU A 37 -12.42 -2.10 -14.39
N LYS A 38 -11.68 -3.17 -14.68
CA LYS A 38 -11.99 -4.00 -15.85
C LYS A 38 -13.33 -4.69 -15.59
N HIS A 39 -14.33 -4.37 -16.41
CA HIS A 39 -15.67 -4.93 -16.31
C HIS A 39 -16.19 -5.25 -17.71
N ASP A 40 -16.57 -6.50 -17.95
CA ASP A 40 -17.25 -6.92 -19.17
C ASP A 40 -18.75 -6.63 -19.03
N GLY A 41 -19.16 -5.43 -19.42
CA GLY A 41 -20.55 -5.02 -19.41
C GLY A 41 -20.75 -3.65 -20.05
N PRO A 42 -22.01 -3.24 -20.28
CA PRO A 42 -22.32 -1.96 -20.92
C PRO A 42 -22.01 -0.75 -20.04
N ASP A 43 -21.81 -0.95 -18.74
CA ASP A 43 -21.51 0.09 -17.76
C ASP A 43 -20.03 0.07 -17.35
N ILE A 44 -19.50 1.24 -17.01
CA ILE A 44 -18.19 1.39 -16.39
C ILE A 44 -18.33 1.13 -14.89
N GLU A 45 -17.56 0.17 -14.39
CA GLU A 45 -17.43 -0.04 -12.95
C GLU A 45 -16.24 0.76 -12.42
N LEU A 46 -16.46 1.53 -11.35
CA LEU A 46 -15.44 2.24 -10.61
C LEU A 46 -15.31 1.63 -9.21
N GLY A 47 -14.09 1.52 -8.70
CA GLY A 47 -13.79 0.94 -7.40
C GLY A 47 -12.97 1.90 -6.53
N LYS A 48 -13.10 1.75 -5.21
CA LYS A 48 -12.23 2.39 -4.24
C LYS A 48 -11.95 1.43 -3.08
N ALA A 49 -10.68 1.07 -2.91
CA ALA A 49 -10.19 0.33 -1.75
C ALA A 49 -10.28 1.24 -0.52
N LEU A 50 -10.65 0.67 0.60
CA LEU A 50 -10.92 1.43 1.81
C LEU A 50 -9.68 1.52 2.69
N PRO A 51 -9.41 2.68 3.28
CA PRO A 51 -8.36 2.78 4.28
C PRO A 51 -8.66 1.89 5.49
N LEU A 52 -7.60 1.51 6.19
CA LEU A 52 -7.66 0.68 7.37
C LEU A 52 -6.70 1.24 8.43
N GLN A 53 -7.13 1.21 9.68
CA GLN A 53 -6.29 1.54 10.82
C GLN A 53 -6.27 0.37 11.79
N LEU A 54 -5.07 -0.01 12.22
CA LEU A 54 -4.80 -1.17 13.08
C LEU A 54 -3.93 -0.78 14.26
N GLN A 55 -4.11 -1.48 15.37
CA GLN A 55 -3.14 -1.49 16.47
C GLN A 55 -2.24 -2.70 16.29
N VAL A 56 -0.93 -2.46 16.34
CA VAL A 56 0.10 -3.48 16.16
C VAL A 56 1.03 -3.40 17.37
N ARG A 57 1.38 -4.52 17.99
CA ARG A 57 2.20 -4.55 19.21
C ARG A 57 3.57 -5.15 18.94
N GLY A 58 4.61 -4.40 19.21
CA GLY A 58 5.99 -4.86 19.05
C GLY A 58 6.41 -5.21 17.61
N ALA A 59 7.63 -5.69 17.49
CA ALA A 59 8.30 -5.93 16.22
C ALA A 59 7.71 -7.12 15.45
N ASP A 60 7.31 -8.19 16.14
CA ASP A 60 6.85 -9.42 15.48
C ASP A 60 5.48 -9.26 14.81
N ASN A 61 4.56 -8.52 15.42
CA ASN A 61 3.31 -8.17 14.76
C ASN A 61 3.53 -7.19 13.61
N THR A 62 4.51 -6.29 13.72
CA THR A 62 4.89 -5.39 12.61
C THR A 62 5.43 -6.18 11.41
N ARG A 63 6.29 -7.19 11.65
CA ARG A 63 6.73 -8.12 10.60
C ARG A 63 5.58 -8.96 10.05
N ALA A 64 4.67 -9.41 10.91
CA ALA A 64 3.50 -10.18 10.46
C ALA A 64 2.61 -9.36 9.52
N LEU A 65 2.42 -8.07 9.81
CA LEU A 65 1.67 -7.17 8.95
C LEU A 65 2.34 -6.99 7.57
N GLY A 66 3.66 -6.84 7.54
CA GLY A 66 4.43 -6.82 6.29
C GLY A 66 4.26 -8.12 5.49
N ARG A 67 4.34 -9.29 6.14
CA ARG A 67 4.11 -10.60 5.49
C ARG A 67 2.69 -10.73 4.93
N GLN A 68 1.69 -10.24 5.66
CA GLN A 68 0.30 -10.23 5.20
C GLN A 68 0.13 -9.36 3.96
N LEU A 69 0.76 -8.19 3.92
CA LEU A 69 0.77 -7.34 2.72
C LEU A 69 1.39 -8.07 1.53
N ALA A 70 2.50 -8.79 1.74
CA ALA A 70 3.18 -9.54 0.67
C ALA A 70 2.25 -10.51 -0.07
N SER A 71 1.28 -11.12 0.62
CA SER A 71 0.34 -12.08 0.03
C SER A 71 -0.61 -11.49 -1.02
N VAL A 72 -0.71 -10.16 -1.10
CA VAL A 72 -1.56 -9.42 -2.05
C VAL A 72 -0.79 -8.39 -2.88
N ALA A 73 0.53 -8.33 -2.69
CA ALA A 73 1.43 -7.46 -3.44
C ALA A 73 1.74 -8.08 -4.81
N LEU A 74 1.84 -7.23 -5.83
CA LEU A 74 2.14 -7.60 -7.21
C LEU A 74 3.31 -6.75 -7.74
N PRO A 75 4.03 -7.22 -8.77
CA PRO A 75 4.97 -6.37 -9.51
C PRO A 75 4.29 -5.06 -9.95
N GLY A 76 4.96 -3.91 -9.84
CA GLY A 76 4.36 -2.61 -10.12
C GLY A 76 3.75 -1.90 -8.91
N ASP A 77 3.82 -2.49 -7.71
CA ASP A 77 3.26 -1.87 -6.52
C ASP A 77 4.30 -1.01 -5.79
N LEU A 78 3.91 0.24 -5.50
CA LEU A 78 4.66 1.17 -4.67
C LEU A 78 4.07 1.22 -3.25
N VAL A 79 4.92 1.09 -2.24
CA VAL A 79 4.58 1.23 -0.82
C VAL A 79 5.40 2.37 -0.22
N ILE A 80 4.73 3.44 0.22
CA ILE A 80 5.38 4.58 0.89
C ILE A 80 5.21 4.39 2.40
N LEU A 81 6.32 4.31 3.14
CA LEU A 81 6.31 4.19 4.59
C LEU A 81 6.65 5.53 5.25
N SER A 82 5.80 5.98 6.17
CA SER A 82 6.05 7.18 6.98
C SER A 82 5.85 6.93 8.48
N GLY A 83 6.37 7.83 9.31
CA GLY A 83 6.38 7.72 10.77
C GLY A 83 7.72 8.13 11.38
N GLU A 84 7.73 8.39 12.68
CA GLU A 84 8.92 8.86 13.42
C GLU A 84 10.11 7.87 13.34
N LEU A 85 11.30 8.33 13.76
CA LEU A 85 12.45 7.44 13.93
C LEU A 85 12.12 6.35 14.95
N GLY A 86 12.43 5.09 14.63
CA GLY A 86 12.06 3.96 15.48
C GLY A 86 10.58 3.55 15.43
N ALA A 87 9.78 4.13 14.53
CA ALA A 87 8.37 3.74 14.35
C ALA A 87 8.18 2.29 13.85
N GLY A 88 9.24 1.66 13.32
CA GLY A 88 9.21 0.26 12.84
C GLY A 88 9.10 0.11 11.32
N LYS A 89 9.40 1.16 10.53
CA LYS A 89 9.37 1.14 9.06
C LYS A 89 10.20 -0.01 8.48
N THR A 90 11.49 -0.07 8.81
CA THR A 90 12.36 -1.19 8.40
C THR A 90 11.89 -2.54 8.90
N THR A 91 11.30 -2.61 10.11
CA THR A 91 10.72 -3.86 10.65
C THR A 91 9.51 -4.33 9.82
N PHE A 92 8.68 -3.39 9.35
CA PHE A 92 7.61 -3.68 8.40
C PHE A 92 8.18 -4.19 7.08
N THR A 93 9.18 -3.50 6.52
CA THR A 93 9.88 -3.88 5.28
C THR A 93 10.46 -5.29 5.39
N GLN A 94 11.09 -5.65 6.50
CA GLN A 94 11.59 -7.00 6.79
C GLN A 94 10.49 -8.07 6.69
N GLY A 95 9.31 -7.77 7.26
CA GLY A 95 8.13 -8.62 7.14
C GLY A 95 7.70 -8.81 5.69
N LEU A 96 7.60 -7.71 4.95
CA LEU A 96 7.25 -7.73 3.52
C LEU A 96 8.25 -8.55 2.70
N GLY A 97 9.55 -8.31 2.85
CA GLY A 97 10.58 -9.10 2.18
C GLY A 97 10.53 -10.58 2.51
N THR A 98 10.26 -10.94 3.77
CA THR A 98 10.05 -12.34 4.17
C THR A 98 8.87 -12.95 3.42
N GLY A 99 7.75 -12.24 3.32
CA GLY A 99 6.55 -12.73 2.64
C GLY A 99 6.69 -12.79 1.11
N LEU A 100 7.58 -11.98 0.52
CA LEU A 100 7.95 -12.01 -0.90
C LEU A 100 9.04 -13.05 -1.21
N GLU A 101 9.57 -13.73 -0.20
CA GLU A 101 10.63 -14.74 -0.31
C GLU A 101 11.87 -14.20 -1.06
N ILE A 102 12.33 -13.01 -0.68
CA ILE A 102 13.50 -12.36 -1.27
C ILE A 102 14.82 -12.99 -0.81
N ARG A 103 15.87 -12.73 -1.57
CA ARG A 103 17.25 -13.08 -1.21
C ARG A 103 17.85 -12.07 -0.23
N GLY A 104 18.44 -12.60 0.83
CA GLY A 104 19.21 -11.82 1.80
C GLY A 104 18.31 -11.09 2.81
N GLU A 105 18.96 -10.40 3.75
CA GLU A 105 18.27 -9.69 4.83
C GLU A 105 18.02 -8.23 4.48
N ILE A 106 16.91 -7.69 5.00
CA ILE A 106 16.61 -6.27 4.93
C ILE A 106 17.21 -5.57 6.14
N THR A 107 18.08 -4.61 5.85
CA THR A 107 18.68 -3.71 6.83
C THR A 107 18.41 -2.27 6.39
N SER A 108 18.21 -1.36 7.36
CA SER A 108 18.13 0.07 7.01
C SER A 108 19.42 0.46 6.27
N PRO A 109 19.32 0.97 5.04
CA PRO A 109 20.48 1.34 4.26
C PRO A 109 21.25 2.50 4.90
N THR A 110 22.37 2.18 5.56
CA THR A 110 23.14 3.20 6.30
C THR A 110 23.94 4.15 5.40
N PHE A 111 24.18 3.79 4.13
CA PHE A 111 24.99 4.56 3.16
C PHE A 111 24.50 4.48 1.71
N VAL A 112 23.77 3.41 1.36
CA VAL A 112 23.23 3.20 0.01
C VAL A 112 21.79 3.67 0.04
N ILE A 113 21.35 4.51 -0.90
CA ILE A 113 19.98 5.06 -0.86
C ILE A 113 18.92 3.99 -1.23
N SER A 114 19.27 3.03 -2.10
CA SER A 114 18.37 1.98 -2.58
C SER A 114 19.06 0.61 -2.67
N ARG A 115 18.34 -0.47 -2.37
CA ARG A 115 18.79 -1.86 -2.56
C ARG A 115 17.74 -2.69 -3.26
N ILE A 116 18.20 -3.57 -4.15
CA ILE A 116 17.35 -4.55 -4.82
C ILE A 116 17.59 -5.92 -4.19
N HIS A 117 16.51 -6.57 -3.78
CA HIS A 117 16.49 -7.90 -3.24
C HIS A 117 15.72 -8.83 -4.19
N PRO A 118 16.41 -9.67 -4.97
CA PRO A 118 15.77 -10.56 -5.94
C PRO A 118 14.89 -11.61 -5.26
N SER A 119 13.77 -12.00 -5.90
CA SER A 119 12.96 -13.13 -5.43
C SER A 119 13.71 -14.47 -5.53
N LEU A 120 13.47 -15.37 -4.58
CA LEU A 120 13.96 -16.76 -4.59
C LEU A 120 13.00 -17.74 -5.25
N VAL A 121 11.75 -17.33 -5.51
CA VAL A 121 10.66 -18.20 -5.98
C VAL A 121 10.05 -17.77 -7.31
N GLY A 122 10.68 -16.81 -8.00
CA GLY A 122 10.16 -16.26 -9.26
C GLY A 122 8.98 -15.29 -9.09
N GLY A 123 8.77 -14.77 -7.87
CA GLY A 123 7.87 -13.64 -7.60
C GLY A 123 8.55 -12.28 -7.85
N PRO A 124 7.89 -11.16 -7.50
CA PRO A 124 8.49 -9.83 -7.64
C PRO A 124 9.74 -9.71 -6.77
N SER A 125 10.75 -9.00 -7.30
CA SER A 125 11.85 -8.51 -6.47
C SER A 125 11.35 -7.44 -5.51
N LEU A 126 12.10 -7.15 -4.45
CA LEU A 126 11.86 -5.99 -3.58
C LEU A 126 12.91 -4.92 -3.85
N VAL A 127 12.47 -3.71 -4.21
CA VAL A 127 13.31 -2.52 -4.20
C VAL A 127 13.06 -1.79 -2.89
N HIS A 128 14.09 -1.62 -2.07
CA HIS A 128 14.02 -0.97 -0.77
C HIS A 128 14.82 0.32 -0.79
N VAL A 129 14.12 1.45 -0.65
CA VAL A 129 14.69 2.80 -0.65
C VAL A 129 14.52 3.40 0.74
N ASP A 130 15.55 4.07 1.25
CA ASP A 130 15.48 4.88 2.48
C ASP A 130 15.76 6.34 2.13
N ALA A 131 14.68 7.11 2.02
CA ALA A 131 14.70 8.50 1.56
C ALA A 131 15.00 9.51 2.68
N TYR A 132 15.35 9.06 3.89
CA TYR A 132 15.58 9.95 5.04
C TYR A 132 16.64 11.03 4.78
N ARG A 133 17.59 10.76 3.86
CA ARG A 133 18.69 11.66 3.51
C ARG A 133 18.48 12.40 2.20
N LEU A 134 17.38 12.15 1.50
CA LEU A 134 17.10 12.83 0.24
C LEU A 134 16.57 14.22 0.52
N SER A 135 17.12 15.21 -0.18
CA SER A 135 16.74 16.62 0.00
C SER A 135 15.46 16.97 -0.73
N ASP A 136 15.24 16.34 -1.90
CA ASP A 136 14.09 16.57 -2.77
C ASP A 136 13.84 15.39 -3.73
N HIS A 137 12.80 15.52 -4.55
CA HIS A 137 12.39 14.52 -5.54
C HIS A 137 13.42 14.28 -6.64
N THR A 138 14.28 15.26 -6.97
CA THR A 138 15.27 15.10 -8.06
C THR A 138 16.35 14.10 -7.70
N GLU A 139 16.72 14.00 -6.43
CA GLU A 139 17.64 12.96 -5.95
C GLU A 139 17.00 11.56 -6.01
N LEU A 140 15.68 11.47 -5.82
CA LEU A 140 14.91 10.23 -5.94
C LEU A 140 14.78 9.80 -7.40
N ASP A 141 14.50 10.74 -8.30
CA ASP A 141 14.42 10.51 -9.76
C ASP A 141 15.76 9.98 -10.30
N GLY A 142 16.89 10.48 -9.78
CA GLY A 142 18.24 10.02 -10.15
C GLY A 142 18.57 8.57 -9.75
N LEU A 143 17.68 7.88 -9.04
CA LEU A 143 17.83 6.45 -8.71
C LEU A 143 17.26 5.52 -9.79
N ASP A 144 16.66 6.08 -10.86
CA ASP A 144 16.04 5.34 -11.97
C ASP A 144 15.02 4.28 -11.48
N LEU A 145 14.27 4.58 -10.42
CA LEU A 145 13.33 3.63 -9.80
C LEU A 145 12.19 3.26 -10.74
N ASP A 146 11.79 4.18 -11.62
CA ASP A 146 10.65 4.02 -12.54
C ASP A 146 10.78 2.76 -13.40
N ALA A 147 12.00 2.47 -13.86
CA ALA A 147 12.31 1.29 -14.66
C ALA A 147 12.25 -0.02 -13.85
N LEU A 148 12.36 0.05 -12.53
CA LEU A 148 12.34 -1.10 -11.62
C LEU A 148 10.97 -1.35 -11.01
N VAL A 149 10.15 -0.31 -10.87
CA VAL A 149 8.83 -0.41 -10.23
C VAL A 149 7.96 -1.43 -10.95
N GLU A 150 7.97 -1.49 -12.29
CA GLU A 150 7.07 -2.36 -13.06
C GLU A 150 7.22 -3.86 -12.75
N GLU A 151 8.44 -4.32 -12.44
CA GLU A 151 8.76 -5.74 -12.20
C GLU A 151 8.94 -6.08 -10.71
N ALA A 152 8.94 -5.07 -9.84
CA ALA A 152 9.22 -5.22 -8.42
C ALA A 152 8.06 -4.72 -7.54
N VAL A 153 8.14 -5.05 -6.26
CA VAL A 153 7.48 -4.29 -5.21
C VAL A 153 8.50 -3.26 -4.72
N THR A 154 8.14 -1.98 -4.77
CA THR A 154 9.03 -0.90 -4.32
C THR A 154 8.56 -0.37 -2.98
N VAL A 155 9.44 -0.32 -1.99
CA VAL A 155 9.19 0.26 -0.68
C VAL A 155 10.08 1.49 -0.51
N VAL A 156 9.48 2.64 -0.24
CA VAL A 156 10.22 3.88 0.07
C VAL A 156 9.94 4.27 1.52
N GLU A 157 10.94 4.06 2.38
CA GLU A 157 10.93 4.62 3.74
C GLU A 157 11.17 6.12 3.69
N TRP A 158 10.41 6.88 4.49
CA TRP A 158 10.43 8.35 4.51
C TRP A 158 10.08 8.98 3.16
N GLY A 159 9.31 8.28 2.32
CA GLY A 159 8.92 8.78 0.99
C GLY A 159 7.72 9.73 0.97
N GLU A 160 7.12 10.06 2.12
CA GLU A 160 5.99 11.01 2.17
C GLU A 160 6.44 12.41 1.74
N GLY A 161 5.76 12.98 0.75
CA GLY A 161 6.09 14.24 0.09
C GLY A 161 7.19 14.15 -0.99
N LEU A 162 7.73 12.95 -1.25
CA LEU A 162 8.81 12.73 -2.20
C LEU A 162 8.46 11.68 -3.26
N ALA A 163 7.91 10.53 -2.86
CA ALA A 163 7.77 9.35 -3.70
C ALA A 163 6.38 9.21 -4.36
N GLU A 164 5.44 10.13 -4.11
CA GLU A 164 4.08 10.07 -4.67
C GLU A 164 4.05 10.17 -6.19
N ALA A 165 5.07 10.80 -6.79
CA ALA A 165 5.21 10.96 -8.23
C ALA A 165 5.73 9.69 -8.94
N LEU A 166 6.35 8.75 -8.20
CA LEU A 166 6.89 7.52 -8.78
C LEU A 166 5.80 6.60 -9.35
N ALA A 167 4.58 6.68 -8.83
CA ALA A 167 3.45 5.90 -9.34
C ALA A 167 2.10 6.54 -9.03
N ASP A 168 1.20 6.51 -10.01
CA ASP A 168 -0.22 6.88 -9.87
C ASP A 168 -0.98 6.00 -8.84
N HIS A 169 -0.40 4.86 -8.51
CA HIS A 169 -0.99 3.85 -7.66
C HIS A 169 0.01 3.42 -6.59
N ARG A 170 -0.36 3.59 -5.34
CA ARG A 170 0.53 3.35 -4.20
C ARG A 170 -0.23 2.97 -2.94
N LEU A 171 0.48 2.39 -1.99
CA LEU A 171 -0.02 2.16 -0.65
C LEU A 171 0.75 3.04 0.32
N GLU A 172 0.07 3.99 0.94
CA GLU A 172 0.64 4.82 1.99
C GLU A 172 0.44 4.11 3.32
N VAL A 173 1.53 3.86 4.04
CA VAL A 173 1.52 3.18 5.35
C VAL A 173 2.20 4.10 6.36
N HIS A 174 1.39 4.67 7.24
CA HIS A 174 1.87 5.51 8.33
C HIS A 174 1.93 4.72 9.64
N LEU A 175 3.12 4.66 10.25
CA LEU A 175 3.36 4.04 11.55
C LEU A 175 3.44 5.14 12.62
N GLY A 176 2.35 5.30 13.37
CA GLY A 176 2.24 6.24 14.49
C GLY A 176 2.39 5.57 15.85
N ARG A 177 2.50 6.39 16.90
CA ARG A 177 2.54 5.91 18.29
C ARG A 177 1.28 5.11 18.64
N GLY A 178 1.44 4.13 19.53
CA GLY A 178 0.33 3.38 20.11
C GLY A 178 -0.63 4.30 20.85
N ARG A 179 -1.87 3.87 21.04
CA ARG A 179 -2.90 4.60 21.77
C ARG A 179 -3.44 3.77 22.93
N GLY A 180 -3.90 4.45 23.98
CA GLY A 180 -4.55 3.81 25.12
C GLY A 180 -3.59 2.91 25.91
N ALA A 181 -4.05 1.72 26.30
CA ALA A 181 -3.27 0.76 27.10
C ALA A 181 -2.00 0.24 26.39
N ASP A 182 -1.88 0.48 25.08
CA ASP A 182 -0.76 0.04 24.26
C ASP A 182 0.18 1.19 23.88
N ALA A 183 0.18 2.30 24.61
CA ALA A 183 1.01 3.46 24.25
C ALA A 183 2.52 3.15 24.20
N ASP A 184 3.00 2.29 25.10
CA ASP A 184 4.44 2.06 25.29
C ASP A 184 5.04 1.07 24.26
N ASP A 185 4.31 0.03 23.87
CA ASP A 185 4.78 -1.02 22.93
C ASP A 185 3.89 -1.16 21.67
N GLY A 186 2.78 -0.42 21.61
CA GLY A 186 1.88 -0.42 20.47
C GLY A 186 2.26 0.61 19.42
N ARG A 187 1.75 0.39 18.21
CA ARG A 187 1.80 1.29 17.06
C ARG A 187 0.41 1.37 16.46
N THR A 188 0.00 2.59 16.13
CA THR A 188 -1.18 2.79 15.27
C THR A 188 -0.69 2.79 13.84
N VAL A 189 -1.04 1.75 13.06
CA VAL A 189 -0.69 1.69 11.64
C VAL A 189 -1.91 2.10 10.82
N THR A 190 -1.76 3.16 10.02
CA THR A 190 -2.79 3.62 9.09
C THR A 190 -2.35 3.27 7.67
N ILE A 191 -3.20 2.56 6.93
CA ILE A 191 -2.95 2.08 5.58
C ILE A 191 -3.98 2.73 4.65
N THR A 192 -3.48 3.51 3.70
CA THR A 192 -4.30 4.26 2.74
C THR A 192 -3.95 3.81 1.33
N PRO A 193 -4.82 3.02 0.67
CA PRO A 193 -4.63 2.67 -0.72
C PRO A 193 -4.97 3.87 -1.62
N VAL A 194 -4.07 4.21 -2.52
CA VAL A 194 -4.24 5.25 -3.52
C VAL A 194 -4.29 4.61 -4.91
N GLY A 195 -5.36 4.90 -5.64
CA GLY A 195 -5.52 4.52 -7.03
C GLY A 195 -6.01 3.07 -7.28
N GLY A 196 -6.05 2.76 -8.57
CA GLY A 196 -6.68 1.62 -9.22
C GLY A 196 -6.28 0.22 -8.74
N ARG A 197 -5.00 0.09 -8.39
CA ARG A 197 -4.35 -1.21 -8.34
C ARG A 197 -4.76 -2.06 -7.15
N TRP A 198 -5.14 -1.46 -6.03
CA TRP A 198 -5.42 -2.17 -4.78
C TRP A 198 -6.82 -2.78 -4.70
N TYR A 199 -7.67 -2.52 -5.69
CA TYR A 199 -9.05 -2.99 -5.72
C TYR A 199 -9.14 -4.49 -5.97
N GLY A 200 -10.10 -5.16 -5.33
CA GLY A 200 -10.35 -6.57 -5.57
C GLY A 200 -9.17 -7.50 -5.20
N ARG A 201 -8.14 -6.99 -4.52
CA ARG A 201 -7.02 -7.80 -4.01
C ARG A 201 -7.28 -8.37 -2.62
N GLY A 202 -8.36 -7.95 -1.96
CA GLY A 202 -8.65 -8.38 -0.59
C GLY A 202 -7.67 -7.77 0.43
N LEU A 203 -7.19 -6.55 0.18
CA LEU A 203 -6.16 -5.89 0.97
C LEU A 203 -6.52 -5.84 2.47
N ARG A 204 -7.74 -5.39 2.81
CA ARG A 204 -8.18 -5.32 4.21
C ARG A 204 -8.26 -6.71 4.82
N SER A 205 -8.82 -7.66 4.09
CA SER A 205 -8.96 -9.05 4.55
C SER A 205 -7.60 -9.70 4.81
N ALA A 206 -6.63 -9.49 3.93
CA ALA A 206 -5.25 -9.97 4.06
C ALA A 206 -4.56 -9.37 5.30
N LEU A 207 -4.62 -8.05 5.46
CA LEU A 207 -4.01 -7.33 6.59
C LEU A 207 -4.69 -7.66 7.93
N LEU A 208 -5.95 -8.04 7.93
CA LEU A 208 -6.68 -8.48 9.12
C LEU A 208 -6.57 -9.99 9.40
N GLY A 209 -6.00 -10.78 8.47
CA GLY A 209 -6.03 -12.24 8.55
C GLY A 209 -7.45 -12.82 8.57
N THR A 210 -8.40 -12.15 7.91
CA THR A 210 -9.82 -12.54 7.88
C THR A 210 -10.20 -13.15 6.53
N ARG A 211 -11.32 -13.88 6.48
CA ARG A 211 -11.86 -14.35 5.19
C ARG A 211 -12.22 -13.15 4.34
N ARG A 212 -11.85 -13.20 3.06
CA ARG A 212 -12.15 -12.17 2.07
C ARG A 212 -13.63 -11.80 2.10
N GLN A 213 -13.93 -10.56 2.47
CA GLN A 213 -15.25 -10.00 2.21
C GLN A 213 -15.25 -9.37 0.82
N GLY A 214 -16.36 -9.52 0.10
CA GLY A 214 -16.48 -8.99 -1.25
C GLY A 214 -16.53 -7.45 -1.27
N ALA A 215 -17.03 -6.93 -2.37
CA ALA A 215 -17.28 -5.50 -2.54
C ALA A 215 -18.69 -5.11 -2.13
N ARG A 216 -18.86 -3.91 -1.57
CA ARG A 216 -20.19 -3.28 -1.51
C ARG A 216 -20.47 -2.60 -2.85
N ARG A 217 -21.52 -3.04 -3.57
CA ARG A 217 -21.94 -2.45 -4.84
C ARG A 217 -23.05 -1.43 -4.66
N GLU A 218 -22.90 -0.27 -5.29
CA GLU A 218 -23.94 0.77 -5.40
C GLU A 218 -24.16 1.13 -6.87
N ARG A 219 -25.36 1.59 -7.23
CA ARG A 219 -25.68 2.08 -8.58
C ARG A 219 -25.94 3.57 -8.50
N HIS A 220 -25.30 4.33 -9.39
CA HIS A 220 -25.41 5.79 -9.46
C HIS A 220 -25.72 6.25 -10.88
#